data_AF-A0A416ML40-F1
#
_entry.id   AF-A0A416ML40-F1
#
_cell.length_a   1.000
_cell.length_b   1.000
_cell.length_c   1.000
_cell.angle_alpha   90.00
_cell.angle_beta   90.00
_cell.angle_gamma   90.00
#
_symmetry.space_group_name_H-M   'P 1'
#
loop_
_entity.id
_entity.type
_entity.pdbx_description
1 polymer ?
#
loop_
_entity_poly.entity_id
_entity_poly.type
_entity_poly.pdbx_seq_one_letter_code
_entity_poly.pdbx_strand_id
1 'polypeptide(L)'
;MIGNGRKEIFFLCLLHYNDTCKENQQFTGGEHRVVKLNILNMENFLDTVNACIVKVYMLCPNGKKQNINGEEKIQDSLLRQYFQNKNCLRLILEIPNPTDYMNIISYYAGDC
;
A
#
# COMPACT_ATOMS: atom_id res chain seq x y z
N MET A 1 -6.66 -11.60 30.90
CA MET A 1 -5.25 -11.55 30.45
C MET A 1 -5.02 -12.67 29.43
N ILE A 2 -5.27 -12.42 28.14
CA ILE A 2 -4.81 -13.16 26.94
C ILE A 2 -4.98 -12.13 25.79
N GLY A 3 -4.04 -11.81 24.91
CA GLY A 3 -2.66 -12.28 24.76
C GLY A 3 -1.86 -11.27 23.93
N ASN A 4 -0.64 -10.99 24.38
CA ASN A 4 0.36 -10.19 23.67
C ASN A 4 0.91 -10.88 22.41
N GLY A 5 0.51 -12.13 22.12
CA GLY A 5 1.03 -12.92 21.01
C GLY A 5 0.58 -12.49 19.61
N ARG A 6 -0.57 -11.81 19.44
CA ARG A 6 -0.96 -11.34 18.08
C ARG A 6 0.00 -10.28 17.56
N LYS A 7 0.41 -9.33 18.41
CA LYS A 7 1.35 -8.26 18.01
C LYS A 7 2.70 -8.84 17.59
N GLU A 8 3.26 -9.77 18.37
CA GLU A 8 4.55 -10.38 18.03
C GLU A 8 4.50 -11.23 16.76
N ILE A 9 3.41 -11.97 16.50
CA ILE A 9 3.26 -12.75 15.26
C ILE A 9 3.15 -11.81 14.04
N PHE A 10 2.44 -10.68 14.16
CA PHE A 10 2.42 -9.64 13.12
C PHE A 10 3.82 -9.06 12.87
N PHE A 11 4.60 -8.77 13.93
CA PHE A 11 5.98 -8.30 13.78
C PHE A 11 6.88 -9.32 13.08
N LEU A 12 6.77 -10.61 13.40
CA LEU A 12 7.55 -11.66 12.74
C LEU A 12 7.18 -11.80 11.25
N CYS A 13 5.89 -11.79 10.90
CA CYS A 13 5.47 -11.80 9.49
C CYS A 13 5.96 -10.56 8.73
N LEU A 14 5.94 -9.37 9.36
CA LEU A 14 6.44 -8.14 8.75
C LEU A 14 7.96 -8.17 8.54
N LEU A 15 8.73 -8.74 9.47
CA LEU A 15 10.17 -8.92 9.32
C LEU A 15 10.48 -9.90 8.18
N HIS A 16 9.78 -11.05 8.14
CA HIS A 16 9.95 -12.02 7.06
C HIS A 16 9.50 -11.49 5.68
N TYR A 17 8.44 -10.66 5.61
CA TYR A 17 8.03 -10.00 4.37
C TYR A 17 9.11 -9.04 3.85
N ASN A 18 9.68 -8.20 4.74
CA ASN A 18 10.77 -7.29 4.40
C ASN A 18 12.03 -8.02 3.88
N ASP A 19 12.34 -9.21 4.41
CA ASP A 19 13.46 -10.02 3.93
C ASP A 19 13.26 -10.57 2.50
N THR A 20 12.00 -10.76 2.06
CA THR A 20 11.67 -11.22 0.70
C THR A 20 11.60 -10.10 -0.35
N CYS A 21 11.65 -8.83 0.06
CA CYS A 21 11.61 -7.67 -0.85
C CYS A 21 13.00 -7.17 -1.28
N LYS A 22 14.03 -8.02 -1.22
CA LYS A 22 15.36 -7.72 -1.77
C LYS A 22 15.47 -8.02 -3.27
N GLU A 23 14.56 -7.56 -4.12
CA GLU A 23 14.90 -7.34 -5.55
C GLU A 23 14.05 -6.21 -6.14
N ASN A 24 14.72 -5.29 -6.83
CA ASN A 24 14.24 -4.10 -7.56
C ASN A 24 14.32 -2.73 -6.84
N GLN A 25 15.44 -2.45 -6.18
CA GLN A 25 15.75 -1.11 -5.68
C GLN A 25 16.56 -0.29 -6.72
N GLN A 26 15.87 0.38 -7.63
CA GLN A 26 16.27 1.63 -8.29
C GLN A 26 14.97 2.46 -8.34
N PHE A 27 14.88 3.67 -7.80
CA PHE A 27 15.48 4.90 -8.31
C PHE A 27 15.63 6.00 -7.23
N THR A 28 16.77 6.71 -7.32
CA THR A 28 17.11 8.07 -6.85
C THR A 28 16.71 8.56 -5.44
N GLY A 29 17.71 8.72 -4.58
CA GLY A 29 17.91 9.98 -3.83
C GLY A 29 17.05 10.25 -2.59
N GLY A 30 16.52 9.21 -1.95
CA GLY A 30 15.80 9.23 -0.68
C GLY A 30 15.24 7.82 -0.44
N GLU A 31 15.05 7.37 0.80
CA GLU A 31 14.47 6.04 1.07
C GLU A 31 12.96 6.02 0.75
N HIS A 32 12.61 6.13 -0.53
CA HIS A 32 11.25 5.96 -1.03
C HIS A 32 10.94 4.46 -1.05
N ARG A 33 9.94 4.03 -0.27
CA ARG A 33 9.54 2.63 -0.18
C ARG A 33 8.49 2.34 -1.25
N VAL A 34 8.81 1.39 -2.14
CA VAL A 34 7.90 0.97 -3.22
C VAL A 34 7.32 -0.41 -2.89
N VAL A 35 6.01 -0.57 -3.07
CA VAL A 35 5.31 -1.85 -2.88
C VAL A 35 4.33 -2.12 -4.00
N LYS A 36 4.20 -3.40 -4.37
CA LYS A 36 3.22 -3.88 -5.35
C LYS A 36 2.15 -4.70 -4.65
N LEU A 37 0.88 -4.30 -4.78
CA LEU A 37 -0.26 -4.88 -4.06
C LEU A 37 -1.37 -5.29 -5.04
N ASN A 38 -2.13 -6.34 -4.69
CA ASN A 38 -3.40 -6.67 -5.36
C ASN A 38 -4.55 -6.29 -4.41
N ILE A 39 -5.22 -5.19 -4.66
CA ILE A 39 -6.29 -4.68 -3.81
C ILE A 39 -7.56 -5.48 -4.04
N LEU A 40 -8.05 -6.13 -2.97
CA LEU A 40 -9.27 -6.95 -2.96
C LEU A 40 -10.44 -6.26 -2.25
N ASN A 41 -10.15 -5.23 -1.45
CA ASN A 41 -11.14 -4.38 -0.80
C ASN A 41 -10.81 -2.90 -1.03
N MET A 42 -11.38 -2.32 -2.08
CA MET A 42 -11.08 -0.93 -2.47
C MET A 42 -11.49 0.10 -1.40
N GLU A 43 -12.60 -0.13 -0.68
CA GLU A 43 -13.09 0.82 0.33
C GLU A 43 -12.11 0.92 1.50
N ASN A 44 -11.75 -0.21 2.11
CA ASN A 44 -10.78 -0.25 3.21
C ASN A 44 -9.38 0.23 2.79
N PHE A 45 -8.99 -0.07 1.54
CA PHE A 45 -7.75 0.46 0.97
C PHE A 45 -7.75 1.99 0.91
N LEU A 46 -8.81 2.60 0.37
CA LEU A 46 -8.92 4.06 0.25
C LEU A 46 -9.00 4.73 1.62
N ASP A 47 -9.69 4.14 2.58
CA ASP A 47 -9.71 4.62 3.98
C ASP A 47 -8.29 4.61 4.59
N THR A 48 -7.55 3.52 4.38
CA THR A 48 -6.16 3.41 4.84
C THR A 48 -5.25 4.45 4.19
N VAL A 49 -5.42 4.68 2.89
CA VAL A 49 -4.68 5.71 2.12
C VAL A 49 -5.01 7.12 2.62
N ASN A 50 -6.28 7.41 2.91
CA ASN A 50 -6.72 8.71 3.41
C ASN A 50 -6.29 8.97 4.86
N ALA A 51 -5.99 7.93 5.62
CA ALA A 51 -5.41 8.04 6.96
C ALA A 51 -3.90 8.31 6.95
N CYS A 52 -3.23 8.23 5.78
CA CYS A 52 -1.79 8.49 5.68
C CYS A 52 -1.47 9.97 5.92
N ILE A 53 -0.35 10.22 6.61
CA ILE A 53 0.10 11.57 6.98
C ILE A 53 0.57 12.34 5.76
N VAL A 54 1.27 11.66 4.84
CA VAL A 54 1.83 12.27 3.63
C VAL A 54 1.20 11.70 2.37
N LYS A 55 1.59 12.30 1.23
CA LYS A 55 1.16 11.85 -0.08
C LYS A 55 1.57 10.40 -0.32
N VAL A 56 0.63 9.62 -0.83
CA VAL A 56 0.83 8.25 -1.29
C VAL A 56 0.74 8.29 -2.80
N TYR A 57 1.78 7.81 -3.48
CA TYR A 57 1.84 7.90 -4.93
C TYR A 57 1.58 6.54 -5.58
N MET A 58 0.68 6.50 -6.55
CA MET A 58 0.60 5.41 -7.51
C MET A 58 1.64 5.63 -8.61
N LEU A 59 2.39 4.58 -8.95
CA LEU A 59 3.29 4.54 -10.10
C LEU A 59 2.51 4.03 -11.32
N CYS A 60 2.30 4.91 -12.30
CA CYS A 60 1.63 4.58 -13.55
C CYS A 60 2.57 3.84 -14.51
N PRO A 61 2.06 3.01 -15.43
CA PRO A 61 2.88 2.32 -16.44
C PRO A 61 3.71 3.27 -17.33
N ASN A 62 3.28 4.53 -17.46
CA ASN A 62 4.01 5.58 -18.18
C ASN A 62 5.14 6.23 -17.37
N GLY A 63 5.46 5.71 -16.19
CA GLY A 63 6.50 6.22 -15.29
C GLY A 63 6.09 7.45 -14.47
N LYS A 64 4.87 7.98 -14.64
CA LYS A 64 4.39 9.13 -13.84
C LYS A 64 3.94 8.67 -12.45
N LYS A 65 4.12 9.57 -11.47
CA LYS A 65 3.60 9.43 -10.11
C LYS A 65 2.31 10.22 -9.98
N GLN A 66 1.29 9.62 -9.39
CA GLN A 66 0.01 10.29 -9.11
C GLN A 66 -0.34 10.14 -7.64
N ASN A 67 -0.56 11.26 -6.93
CA ASN A 67 -1.04 11.19 -5.55
C ASN A 67 -2.43 10.57 -5.53
N ILE A 68 -2.67 9.71 -4.54
CA ILE A 68 -3.99 9.11 -4.29
C ILE A 68 -4.57 9.54 -2.94
N ASN A 69 -3.75 9.99 -1.99
CA ASN A 69 -4.22 10.43 -0.66
C ASN A 69 -5.04 11.71 -0.78
N GLY A 70 -6.33 11.64 -0.43
CA GLY A 70 -7.28 12.76 -0.47
C GLY A 70 -7.70 13.22 -1.87
N GLU A 71 -7.34 12.48 -2.93
CA GLU A 71 -7.58 12.89 -4.32
C GLU A 71 -8.85 12.23 -4.90
N GLU A 72 -10.02 12.76 -4.54
CA GLU A 72 -11.35 12.19 -4.86
C GLU A 72 -11.49 11.74 -6.33
N LYS A 73 -11.13 12.60 -7.30
CA LYS A 73 -11.23 12.26 -8.73
C LYS A 73 -10.39 11.04 -9.13
N ILE A 74 -9.21 10.89 -8.50
CA ILE A 74 -8.33 9.76 -8.75
C ILE A 74 -8.88 8.51 -8.06
N GLN A 75 -9.37 8.66 -6.83
CA GLN A 75 -10.00 7.57 -6.06
C GLN A 75 -11.25 7.03 -6.77
N ASP A 76 -12.11 7.90 -7.30
CA ASP A 76 -13.26 7.53 -8.12
C ASP A 76 -12.86 6.74 -9.37
N SER A 77 -11.77 7.16 -10.02
CA SER A 77 -11.23 6.44 -11.18
C SER A 77 -10.73 5.04 -10.79
N LEU A 78 -10.04 4.92 -9.65
CA LEU A 78 -9.58 3.64 -9.13
C LEU A 78 -10.75 2.72 -8.76
N LEU A 79 -11.78 3.26 -8.11
CA LEU A 79 -12.98 2.50 -7.75
C LEU A 79 -13.69 1.95 -8.99
N ARG A 80 -13.85 2.77 -10.04
CA ARG A 80 -14.39 2.32 -11.33
C ARG A 80 -13.54 1.21 -11.96
N GLN A 81 -12.22 1.38 -11.99
CA GLN A 81 -11.30 0.37 -12.52
C GLN A 81 -11.38 -0.95 -11.72
N TYR A 82 -11.49 -0.87 -10.40
CA TYR A 82 -11.63 -2.03 -9.53
C TYR A 82 -12.89 -2.85 -9.85
N PHE A 83 -14.05 -2.20 -10.01
CA PHE A 83 -15.27 -2.89 -10.40
C PHE A 83 -15.19 -3.48 -11.82
N GLN A 84 -14.56 -2.77 -12.75
CA GLN A 84 -14.31 -3.27 -14.11
C GLN A 84 -13.40 -4.51 -14.12
N ASN A 85 -12.46 -4.59 -13.17
CA ASN A 85 -11.51 -5.70 -13.03
C ASN A 85 -12.00 -6.79 -12.07
N LYS A 86 -13.33 -6.99 -11.96
CA LYS A 86 -13.94 -8.05 -11.15
C LYS A 86 -13.55 -7.98 -9.67
N ASN A 87 -13.58 -6.77 -9.11
CA ASN A 87 -13.27 -6.51 -7.70
C ASN A 87 -11.82 -6.86 -7.34
N CYS A 88 -10.88 -6.60 -8.26
CA CYS A 88 -9.45 -6.75 -8.00
C CYS A 88 -8.67 -5.69 -8.78
N LEU A 89 -7.77 -4.97 -8.11
CA LEU A 89 -6.93 -3.97 -8.79
C LEU A 89 -5.47 -4.08 -8.33
N ARG A 90 -4.56 -4.28 -9.28
CA ARG A 90 -3.12 -4.32 -9.00
C ARG A 90 -2.52 -2.93 -9.09
N LEU A 91 -1.91 -2.47 -8.00
CA LEU A 91 -1.28 -1.16 -7.90
C LEU A 91 0.18 -1.28 -7.50
N ILE A 92 0.99 -0.32 -7.94
CA ILE A 92 2.36 -0.11 -7.45
C ILE A 92 2.35 1.24 -6.74
N LEU A 93 2.72 1.24 -5.47
CA LEU A 93 2.71 2.42 -4.62
C LEU A 93 4.11 2.82 -4.24
N GLU A 94 4.35 4.12 -4.19
CA GLU A 94 5.51 4.72 -3.57
C GLU A 94 5.06 5.54 -2.37
N ILE A 95 5.60 5.18 -1.20
CA ILE A 95 5.20 5.75 0.09
C ILE A 95 6.46 6.28 0.77
N PRO A 96 6.65 7.60 0.83
CA PRO A 96 7.88 8.18 1.36
C PRO A 96 7.96 8.09 2.90
N ASN A 97 6.83 8.08 3.60
CA ASN A 97 6.80 8.01 5.06
C ASN A 97 6.82 6.54 5.55
N PRO A 98 7.74 6.16 6.47
CA PRO A 98 7.83 4.79 6.98
C PRO A 98 6.57 4.32 7.72
N THR A 99 5.94 5.20 8.50
CA THR A 99 4.74 4.87 9.27
C THR A 99 3.56 4.60 8.33
N ASP A 100 3.35 5.46 7.34
CA ASP A 100 2.30 5.28 6.34
C ASP A 100 2.54 4.00 5.52
N TYR A 101 3.79 3.69 5.20
CA TYR A 101 4.16 2.43 4.56
C TYR A 101 3.72 1.24 5.41
N MET A 102 4.08 1.23 6.69
CA MET A 102 3.72 0.14 7.60
C MET A 102 2.21 0.01 7.79
N ASN A 103 1.46 1.11 7.79
CA ASN A 103 -0.01 1.09 7.86
C ASN A 103 -0.61 0.40 6.63
N ILE A 104 -0.14 0.75 5.42
CA ILE A 104 -0.59 0.14 4.17
C ILE A 104 -0.24 -1.36 4.11
N ILE A 105 0.97 -1.74 4.52
CA ILE A 105 1.36 -3.16 4.59
C ILE A 105 0.50 -3.93 5.61
N SER A 106 0.23 -3.32 6.77
CA SER A 106 -0.58 -3.94 7.83
C SER A 106 -2.03 -4.17 7.39
N TYR A 107 -2.61 -3.20 6.66
CA TYR A 107 -3.89 -3.39 5.97
C TYR A 107 -3.83 -4.61 5.04
N TYR A 108 -2.83 -4.66 4.16
CA TYR A 108 -2.73 -5.71 3.16
C TYR A 108 -2.57 -7.12 3.76
N ALA A 109 -1.78 -7.25 4.83
CA ALA A 109 -1.61 -8.51 5.54
C ALA A 109 -2.88 -9.01 6.25
N GLY A 110 -3.83 -8.12 6.55
CA GLY A 110 -5.10 -8.47 7.17
C GLY A 110 -6.25 -8.72 6.19
N ASP A 111 -6.13 -8.25 4.95
CA ASP A 111 -7.17 -8.31 3.90
C ASP A 111 -6.97 -9.46 2.90
N CYS A 112 -5.85 -10.20 3.02
CA CYS A 112 -5.48 -11.32 2.15
C CYS A 112 -5.78 -12.70 2.76
#